data_AF-A0A5N5LQT3-F1
#
_entry.id   AF-A0A5N5LQT3-F1
#
_cell.length_a   1.000
_cell.length_b   1.000
_cell.length_c   1.000
_cell.angle_alpha   90.00
_cell.angle_beta   90.00
_cell.angle_gamma   90.00
#
_symmetry.space_group_name_H-M   'P 1'
#
loop_
_entity.id
_entity.type
_entity.pdbx_description
1 polymer ?
#
loop_
_entity_poly.entity_id
_entity_poly.type
_entity_poly.pdbx_seq_one_letter_code
_entity_poly.pdbx_strand_id
1 'polypeptide(L)'
;MRFFPTRKMPTPETALGIPGDGRCLFRSVVHGSCLRVGRPSPSESLEKELADELRNKVADEFIKRRRDTEWFIEDDFDTYVFQMRQPHVWGGEPELLMSSHVLKMPITVYMRDRSSGSLKIIAEYGQEYGNENPVRVLYHGYGHYDALPSLIGGAQSKQ
;
A
#
# COMPACT_ATOMS: atom_id res chain seq x y z
N MET A 1 -38.05 -29.23 -15.50
CA MET A 1 -36.66 -29.01 -15.03
C MET A 1 -36.01 -27.97 -15.92
N ARG A 2 -35.74 -26.77 -15.41
CA ARG A 2 -35.00 -25.73 -16.13
C ARG A 2 -33.57 -25.71 -15.58
N PHE A 3 -32.60 -26.09 -16.41
CA PHE A 3 -31.19 -25.94 -16.09
C PHE A 3 -30.83 -24.46 -16.21
N PHE A 4 -30.46 -23.84 -15.09
CA PHE A 4 -29.80 -22.53 -15.12
C PHE A 4 -28.31 -22.77 -15.45
N PRO A 5 -27.72 -22.08 -16.43
CA PRO A 5 -26.29 -22.15 -16.66
C PRO A 5 -25.59 -21.57 -15.44
N THR A 6 -24.65 -22.33 -14.88
CA THR A 6 -23.74 -21.85 -13.84
C THR A 6 -22.95 -20.67 -14.41
N ARG A 7 -23.25 -19.46 -13.93
CA ARG A 7 -22.37 -18.30 -14.11
C ARG A 7 -21.02 -18.71 -13.51
N LYS A 8 -20.04 -19.03 -14.35
CA LYS A 8 -18.66 -19.12 -13.91
C LYS A 8 -18.33 -17.78 -13.25
N MET A 9 -18.04 -17.81 -11.96
CA MET A 9 -17.41 -16.68 -11.31
C MET A 9 -16.13 -16.37 -12.09
N PRO A 10 -15.83 -15.10 -12.39
CA PRO A 10 -14.53 -14.75 -12.92
C PRO A 10 -13.49 -15.33 -11.95
N THR A 11 -12.62 -16.21 -12.46
CA THR A 11 -11.39 -16.52 -11.75
C THR A 11 -10.73 -15.19 -11.41
N PRO A 12 -10.25 -14.97 -10.16
CA PRO A 12 -9.42 -13.82 -9.91
C PRO A 12 -8.27 -13.95 -10.90
N GLU A 13 -8.16 -13.00 -11.83
CA GLU A 13 -6.89 -12.75 -12.47
C GLU A 13 -5.95 -12.47 -11.31
N THR A 14 -5.20 -13.49 -10.92
CA THR A 14 -4.19 -13.37 -9.88
C THR A 14 -3.19 -12.40 -10.44
N ALA A 15 -3.32 -11.12 -10.06
CA ALA A 15 -2.24 -10.17 -10.18
C ALA A 15 -1.02 -10.90 -9.64
N LEU A 16 -0.04 -11.15 -10.52
CA LEU A 16 1.28 -11.60 -10.11
C LEU A 16 1.71 -10.63 -8.99
N GLY A 17 2.16 -11.16 -7.86
CA GLY A 17 2.49 -10.34 -6.69
C GLY A 17 3.41 -9.16 -7.06
N ILE A 18 3.34 -8.09 -6.27
CA ILE A 18 4.05 -6.85 -6.56
C ILE A 18 5.54 -7.11 -6.85
N PRO A 19 6.13 -6.58 -7.94
CA PRO A 19 7.53 -6.80 -8.25
C PRO A 19 8.50 -6.26 -7.20
N GLY A 20 9.59 -7.00 -6.94
CA GLY A 20 10.69 -6.60 -6.07
C GLY A 20 11.73 -5.69 -6.75
N ASP A 21 11.30 -4.68 -7.50
CA ASP A 21 12.17 -3.78 -8.29
C ASP A 21 12.61 -2.49 -7.55
N GLY A 22 12.45 -2.47 -6.23
CA GLY A 22 12.64 -1.30 -5.37
C GLY A 22 11.43 -0.39 -5.25
N ARG A 23 10.34 -0.62 -6.00
CA ARG A 23 9.09 0.16 -5.90
C ARG A 23 7.98 -0.54 -5.11
N CYS A 24 8.24 -1.71 -4.53
CA CYS A 24 7.18 -2.57 -4.00
C CYS A 24 6.24 -1.85 -3.01
N LEU A 25 6.77 -1.01 -2.12
CA LEU A 25 5.96 -0.19 -1.22
C LEU A 25 5.02 0.76 -1.98
N PHE A 26 5.57 1.56 -2.89
CA PHE A 26 4.79 2.55 -3.64
C PHE A 26 3.77 1.89 -4.57
N ARG A 27 4.14 0.79 -5.24
CA ARG A 27 3.22 -0.02 -6.04
C ARG A 27 2.08 -0.59 -5.19
N SER A 28 2.39 -1.13 -4.01
CA SER A 28 1.38 -1.65 -3.07
C SER A 28 0.40 -0.57 -2.63
N VAL A 29 0.89 0.65 -2.36
CA VAL A 29 0.04 1.79 -1.98
C VAL A 29 -0.83 2.25 -3.16
N VAL A 30 -0.27 2.39 -4.37
CA VAL A 30 -1.01 2.74 -5.58
C VAL A 30 -2.12 1.71 -5.84
N HIS A 31 -1.76 0.43 -5.85
CA HIS A 31 -2.71 -0.65 -6.07
C HIS A 31 -3.79 -0.65 -4.98
N GLY A 32 -3.42 -0.58 -3.70
CA GLY A 32 -4.38 -0.50 -2.60
C GLY A 32 -5.31 0.71 -2.68
N SER A 33 -4.83 1.85 -3.18
CA SER A 33 -5.66 3.05 -3.42
C SER A 33 -6.69 2.84 -4.54
N CYS A 34 -6.35 2.08 -5.59
CA CYS A 34 -7.29 1.68 -6.65
C CYS A 34 -8.37 0.75 -6.11
N LEU A 35 -7.98 -0.28 -5.34
CA LEU A 35 -8.91 -1.23 -4.73
C LEU A 35 -9.91 -0.53 -3.81
N ARG A 36 -9.45 0.48 -3.05
CA ARG A 36 -10.30 1.29 -2.15
C ARG A 36 -11.49 1.92 -2.87
N VAL A 37 -11.31 2.33 -4.13
CA VAL A 37 -12.36 2.97 -4.96
C VAL A 37 -13.03 1.99 -5.93
N GLY A 38 -12.84 0.68 -5.74
CA GLY A 38 -13.45 -0.36 -6.57
C GLY A 38 -12.91 -0.43 -7.99
N ARG A 39 -11.72 0.13 -8.24
CA ARG A 39 -11.04 0.03 -9.54
C ARG A 39 -10.13 -1.19 -9.55
N PRO A 40 -9.99 -1.87 -10.71
CA PRO A 40 -9.01 -2.93 -10.86
C PRO A 40 -7.58 -2.37 -10.68
N SER A 41 -6.63 -3.28 -10.43
CA SER A 41 -5.21 -2.95 -10.48
C SER A 41 -4.86 -2.28 -11.81
N PRO A 42 -4.03 -1.22 -11.82
CA PRO A 42 -3.44 -0.70 -13.05
C PRO A 42 -2.62 -1.79 -13.77
N SER A 43 -2.34 -1.59 -15.06
CA SER A 43 -1.33 -2.38 -15.78
C SER A 43 0.04 -2.19 -15.12
N GLU A 44 0.94 -3.16 -15.30
CA GLU A 44 2.29 -3.10 -14.70
C GLU A 44 3.04 -1.79 -15.04
N SER A 45 2.92 -1.32 -16.29
CA SER A 45 3.52 -0.07 -16.76
C SER A 45 2.92 1.16 -16.08
N LEU A 46 1.60 1.22 -15.97
CA LEU A 46 0.91 2.34 -15.33
C LEU A 46 1.14 2.33 -13.81
N GLU A 47 1.13 1.15 -13.19
CA GLU A 47 1.46 1.00 -11.77
C GLU A 47 2.88 1.49 -11.47
N LYS A 48 3.84 1.20 -12.36
CA LYS A 48 5.21 1.71 -12.26
C LYS A 48 5.27 3.24 -12.31
N GLU A 49 4.60 3.84 -13.28
CA GLU A 49 4.53 5.30 -13.44
C GLU A 49 3.90 5.97 -12.22
N LEU A 50 2.76 5.45 -11.77
CA LEU A 50 2.06 5.96 -10.58
C LEU A 50 2.88 5.78 -9.30
N ALA A 51 3.64 4.68 -9.18
CA ALA A 51 4.53 4.45 -8.05
C ALA A 51 5.69 5.46 -8.03
N ASP A 52 6.29 5.75 -9.18
CA ASP A 52 7.34 6.77 -9.30
C ASP A 52 6.79 8.19 -9.08
N GLU A 53 5.56 8.47 -9.51
CA GLU A 53 4.87 9.73 -9.22
C GLU A 53 4.62 9.89 -7.72
N LEU A 54 4.05 8.87 -7.06
CA LEU A 54 3.80 8.88 -5.62
C LEU A 54 5.10 9.06 -4.84
N ARG A 55 6.17 8.36 -5.22
CA ARG A 55 7.52 8.49 -4.64
C ARG A 55 8.01 9.93 -4.67
N ASN A 56 7.87 10.61 -5.81
CA ASN A 56 8.27 12.01 -5.93
C ASN A 56 7.44 12.94 -5.02
N LYS A 57 6.12 12.73 -4.95
CA LYS A 57 5.24 13.49 -4.04
C LYS A 57 5.56 13.24 -2.58
N VAL A 58 5.94 12.01 -2.22
CA VAL A 58 6.38 11.66 -0.87
C VAL A 58 7.67 12.42 -0.50
N ALA A 59 8.65 12.47 -1.41
CA ALA A 59 9.85 13.29 -1.23
C ALA A 59 9.52 14.79 -1.06
N ASP A 60 8.56 15.32 -1.82
CA ASP A 60 8.08 16.71 -1.66
C ASP A 60 7.40 16.93 -0.31
N GLU A 61 6.58 15.97 0.14
CA GLU A 61 5.88 16.06 1.42
C GLU A 61 6.84 15.98 2.62
N PHE A 62 7.95 15.23 2.51
CA PHE A 62 9.03 15.29 3.50
C PHE A 62 9.59 16.71 3.63
N ILE A 63 9.96 17.36 2.52
CA ILE A 63 10.52 18.72 2.53
C ILE A 63 9.52 19.69 3.18
N LYS A 64 8.25 19.61 2.79
CA LYS A 64 7.17 20.44 3.33
C LYS A 64 6.99 20.24 4.84
N ARG A 65 7.25 19.04 5.35
CA ARG A 65 7.09 18.67 6.76
C ARG A 65 8.41 18.51 7.51
N ARG A 66 9.52 19.05 6.99
CA ARG A 66 10.87 18.83 7.53
C ARG A 66 10.95 19.02 9.05
N ARG A 67 10.27 20.04 9.59
CA ARG A 67 10.23 20.32 11.03
C ARG A 67 9.71 19.15 11.87
N ASP A 68 8.77 18.38 11.33
CA ASP A 68 8.11 17.27 12.02
C ASP A 68 8.78 15.92 11.70
N THR A 69 9.56 15.85 10.62
CA THR A 69 10.09 14.59 10.08
C THR A 69 11.59 14.38 10.22
N GLU A 70 12.37 15.47 10.18
CA GLU A 70 13.84 15.38 10.15
C GLU A 70 14.44 14.64 11.34
N TRP A 71 13.85 14.79 12.53
CA TRP A 71 14.38 14.20 13.76
C TRP A 71 14.34 12.66 13.80
N PHE A 72 13.50 12.02 12.97
CA PHE A 72 13.39 10.55 12.89
C PHE A 72 14.02 9.97 11.62
N ILE A 73 14.62 10.81 10.77
CA ILE A 73 15.45 10.34 9.65
C ILE A 73 16.85 10.08 10.21
N GLU A 74 17.35 8.86 10.04
CA GLU A 74 18.65 8.44 10.59
C GLU A 74 19.83 9.07 9.85
N ASP A 75 19.69 9.29 8.54
CA ASP A 75 20.70 9.90 7.68
C ASP A 75 20.56 11.43 7.59
N ASP A 76 21.51 12.08 6.92
CA ASP A 76 21.34 13.47 6.49
C ASP A 76 20.02 13.63 5.70
N PHE A 77 19.16 14.53 6.16
CA PHE A 77 17.80 14.68 5.64
C PHE A 77 17.77 14.98 4.14
N ASP A 78 18.62 15.89 3.69
CA ASP A 78 18.63 16.32 2.29
C ASP A 78 19.13 15.19 1.38
N THR A 79 20.14 14.43 1.83
CA THR A 79 20.60 13.21 1.18
C THR A 79 19.52 12.14 1.14
N TYR A 80 18.83 11.90 2.25
CA TYR A 80 17.74 10.94 2.35
C TYR A 80 16.62 11.25 1.34
N VAL A 81 16.14 12.49 1.31
CA VAL A 81 15.09 12.92 0.38
C VAL A 81 15.55 12.82 -1.08
N PHE A 82 16.81 13.18 -1.35
CA PHE A 82 17.39 13.04 -2.70
C PHE A 82 17.43 11.57 -3.15
N GLN A 83 17.86 10.66 -2.28
CA GLN A 83 17.90 9.23 -2.56
C GLN A 83 16.51 8.62 -2.70
N MET A 84 15.54 9.06 -1.88
CA MET A 84 14.17 8.51 -1.91
C MET A 84 13.50 8.67 -3.27
N ARG A 85 13.86 9.72 -4.03
CA ARG A 85 13.39 9.92 -5.41
C ARG A 85 13.91 8.87 -6.39
N GLN A 86 15.00 8.19 -6.07
CA GLN A 86 15.62 7.21 -6.96
C GLN A 86 14.81 5.91 -6.97
N PRO A 87 14.33 5.42 -8.13
CA PRO A 87 13.31 4.38 -8.14
C PRO A 87 13.69 3.00 -7.59
N HIS A 88 14.98 2.75 -7.37
CA HIS A 88 15.51 1.50 -6.82
C HIS A 88 15.68 1.56 -5.30
N VAL A 89 15.55 2.74 -4.69
CA VAL A 89 15.61 2.91 -3.23
C VAL A 89 14.32 2.39 -2.61
N TRP A 90 14.47 1.57 -1.58
CA TRP A 90 13.33 0.97 -0.88
C TRP A 90 12.72 1.99 0.06
N GLY A 91 11.39 2.02 0.12
CA GLY A 91 10.68 2.77 1.15
C GLY A 91 10.43 1.93 2.40
N GLY A 92 10.03 2.59 3.48
CA GLY A 92 9.59 1.96 4.72
C GLY A 92 8.50 2.76 5.44
N GLU A 93 8.57 2.76 6.77
CA GLU A 93 7.60 3.46 7.63
C GLU A 93 7.52 4.98 7.38
N PRO A 94 8.64 5.72 7.21
CA PRO A 94 8.58 7.14 6.88
C PRO A 94 7.81 7.42 5.58
N GLU A 95 8.04 6.61 4.53
CA GLU A 95 7.34 6.75 3.25
C GLU A 95 5.85 6.44 3.36
N LEU A 96 5.45 5.46 4.18
CA LEU A 96 4.04 5.15 4.43
C LEU A 96 3.33 6.31 5.15
N LEU A 97 3.98 6.89 6.15
CA LEU A 97 3.45 8.08 6.83
C LEU A 97 3.26 9.23 5.85
N MET A 98 4.27 9.56 5.03
CA MET A 98 4.15 10.63 4.04
C MET A 98 3.14 10.29 2.94
N SER A 99 3.05 9.03 2.51
CA SER A 99 2.05 8.58 1.53
C SER A 99 0.63 8.84 2.04
N SER A 100 0.37 8.64 3.34
CA SER A 100 -0.94 8.94 3.93
C SER A 100 -1.31 10.43 3.80
N HIS A 101 -0.34 11.32 3.98
CA HIS A 101 -0.52 12.75 3.83
C HIS A 101 -0.68 13.20 2.37
N VAL A 102 0.07 12.59 1.44
CA VAL A 102 -0.04 12.86 -0.01
C VAL A 102 -1.40 12.44 -0.53
N LEU A 103 -1.85 11.23 -0.17
CA LEU A 103 -3.12 10.68 -0.65
C LEU A 103 -4.34 11.20 0.13
N LYS A 104 -4.14 11.76 1.33
CA LYS A 104 -5.19 12.11 2.28
C LYS A 104 -6.07 10.91 2.62
N MET A 105 -5.42 9.79 2.92
CA MET A 105 -6.08 8.51 3.22
C MET A 105 -5.36 7.78 4.35
N PRO A 106 -6.10 7.07 5.22
CA PRO A 106 -5.49 6.19 6.20
C PRO A 106 -4.84 4.98 5.52
N ILE A 107 -3.72 4.52 6.08
CA ILE A 107 -2.96 3.35 5.63
C ILE A 107 -2.83 2.39 6.81
N THR A 108 -3.17 1.11 6.60
CA THR A 108 -3.00 0.04 7.57
C THR A 108 -2.02 -0.99 7.05
N VAL A 109 -0.97 -1.24 7.81
CA VAL A 109 0.07 -2.23 7.49
C VAL A 109 -0.24 -3.52 8.24
N TYR A 110 -0.35 -4.60 7.48
CA TYR A 110 -0.54 -5.94 8.02
C TYR A 110 0.74 -6.76 7.90
N MET A 111 0.95 -7.69 8.80
CA MET A 111 1.91 -8.77 8.67
C MET A 111 1.21 -10.10 8.93
N ARG A 112 1.62 -11.15 8.22
CA ARG A 112 1.13 -12.50 8.49
C ARG A 112 1.86 -13.07 9.71
N ASP A 113 1.11 -13.44 10.73
CA ASP A 113 1.63 -14.13 11.89
C ASP A 113 2.12 -15.53 11.49
N ARG A 114 3.37 -15.87 11.86
CA ARG A 114 3.97 -17.16 11.46
C ARG A 114 3.36 -18.37 12.16
N SER A 115 2.77 -18.17 13.34
CA SER A 115 2.22 -19.26 14.16
C SER A 115 0.75 -19.56 13.83
N SER A 116 -0.08 -18.53 13.68
CA SER A 116 -1.51 -18.67 13.41
C SER A 116 -1.87 -18.55 11.93
N GLY A 117 -0.96 -18.02 11.10
CA GLY A 117 -1.23 -17.69 9.70
C GLY A 117 -2.19 -16.50 9.51
N SER A 118 -2.66 -15.87 10.60
CA SER A 118 -3.59 -14.74 10.56
C SER A 118 -2.89 -13.43 10.22
N LEU A 119 -3.61 -12.48 9.61
CA LEU A 119 -3.11 -11.12 9.44
C LEU A 119 -3.21 -10.34 10.75
N LYS A 120 -2.13 -9.68 11.16
CA LYS A 120 -2.06 -8.76 12.29
C LYS A 120 -1.74 -7.37 11.81
N ILE A 121 -2.38 -6.36 12.37
CA ILE A 121 -2.01 -4.96 12.15
C ILE A 121 -0.70 -4.70 12.90
N ILE A 122 0.30 -4.15 12.22
CA ILE A 122 1.58 -3.81 12.83
C ILE A 122 1.83 -2.29 12.89
N ALA A 123 1.14 -1.53 12.03
CA ALA A 123 1.23 -0.08 12.00
C ALA A 123 -0.01 0.53 11.31
N GLU A 124 -0.33 1.75 11.70
CA GLU A 124 -1.42 2.55 11.13
C GLU A 124 -0.97 4.00 10.99
N TYR A 125 -1.27 4.60 9.84
CA TYR A 125 -0.90 5.97 9.50
C TYR A 125 -2.10 6.74 8.94
N GLY A 126 -2.11 8.06 9.11
CA GLY A 126 -3.10 8.93 8.48
C GLY A 126 -4.50 8.85 9.08
N GLN A 127 -4.63 8.44 10.35
CA GLN A 127 -5.92 8.37 11.05
C GLN A 127 -6.65 9.73 11.08
N GLU A 128 -5.93 10.85 10.95
CA GLU A 128 -6.51 12.18 10.82
C GLU A 128 -7.32 12.38 9.53
N TYR A 129 -7.15 11.51 8.52
CA TYR A 129 -7.93 11.50 7.27
C TYR A 129 -9.12 10.54 7.32
N GLY A 130 -9.43 9.99 8.50
CA GLY A 130 -10.52 9.07 8.75
C GLY A 130 -10.03 7.67 9.11
N ASN A 131 -10.96 6.81 9.55
CA ASN A 131 -10.67 5.43 9.97
C ASN A 131 -11.36 4.38 9.09
N GLU A 132 -12.10 4.83 8.08
CA GLU A 132 -12.88 3.95 7.22
C GLU A 132 -12.16 3.63 5.92
N ASN A 133 -12.25 2.36 5.54
CA ASN A 133 -11.71 1.82 4.29
C ASN A 133 -10.26 2.28 4.00
N PRO A 134 -9.27 1.94 4.86
CA PRO A 134 -7.88 2.31 4.63
C PRO A 134 -7.28 1.63 3.40
N VAL A 135 -6.20 2.21 2.88
CA VAL A 135 -5.28 1.50 1.99
C VAL A 135 -4.61 0.42 2.83
N ARG A 136 -4.67 -0.84 2.39
CA ARG A 136 -4.14 -1.97 3.13
C ARG A 136 -2.93 -2.53 2.39
N VAL A 137 -1.81 -2.65 3.10
CA VAL A 137 -0.59 -3.24 2.57
C VAL A 137 -0.15 -4.40 3.45
N LEU A 138 0.42 -5.44 2.85
CA LEU A 138 1.03 -6.58 3.54
C LEU A 138 2.54 -6.40 3.56
N TYR A 139 3.13 -6.35 4.74
CA TYR A 139 4.57 -6.43 4.93
C TYR A 139 4.99 -7.88 5.17
N HIS A 140 5.96 -8.37 4.40
CA HIS A 140 6.42 -9.75 4.46
C HIS A 140 7.54 -10.00 5.49
N GLY A 141 8.08 -8.95 6.13
CA GLY A 141 9.11 -9.08 7.16
C GLY A 141 10.56 -9.15 6.63
N TYR A 142 10.77 -9.07 5.32
CA TYR A 142 12.09 -9.05 4.68
C TYR A 142 12.26 -7.87 3.71
N GLY A 143 11.55 -6.76 3.95
CA GLY A 143 11.63 -5.55 3.11
C GLY A 143 10.70 -5.53 1.88
N HIS A 144 9.78 -6.50 1.77
CA HIS A 144 8.81 -6.55 0.67
C HIS A 144 7.39 -6.22 1.12
N TYR A 145 6.69 -5.46 0.29
CA TYR A 145 5.29 -5.09 0.47
C TYR A 145 4.44 -5.59 -0.71
N ASP A 146 3.22 -6.02 -0.38
CA ASP A 146 2.15 -6.35 -1.35
C ASP A 146 0.86 -5.58 -1.01
N ALA A 147 -0.05 -5.46 -1.98
CA ALA A 147 -1.36 -4.87 -1.75
C ALA A 147 -2.31 -5.91 -1.14
N LEU A 148 -3.11 -5.48 -0.15
CA LEU A 148 -4.19 -6.32 0.39
C LEU A 148 -5.55 -5.83 -0.11
N PRO A 149 -6.38 -6.71 -0.67
CA PRO A 149 -7.74 -6.35 -1.03
C PRO A 149 -8.56 -5.98 0.21
N SER A 150 -9.57 -5.14 0.01
CA SER A 150 -10.54 -4.80 1.05
C SER A 150 -11.23 -6.07 1.55
N LEU A 151 -11.31 -6.27 2.87
CA LEU A 151 -11.97 -7.41 3.52
C LEU A 151 -13.52 -7.40 3.40
N ILE A 152 -14.09 -6.62 2.49
CA ILE A 152 -15.55 -6.55 2.30
C ILE A 152 -15.97 -7.75 1.45
N GLY A 153 -16.25 -8.87 2.11
CA GLY A 153 -16.79 -10.07 1.48
C GLY A 153 -16.65 -11.34 2.31
N GLY A 154 -17.21 -11.39 3.53
CA GLY A 154 -17.18 -12.65 4.29
C GLY A 154 -17.61 -12.59 5.75
N ALA A 155 -18.69 -11.90 6.10
CA ALA A 155 -19.37 -12.12 7.37
C ALA A 155 -20.86 -11.76 7.25
N GLN A 156 -21.66 -12.65 6.68
CA GLN A 156 -23.05 -12.74 7.12
C GLN A 156 -23.11 -13.79 8.21
N SER A 157 -23.22 -13.31 9.45
CA SER A 157 -23.61 -14.11 10.60
C SER A 157 -25.00 -14.67 10.30
N LYS A 158 -25.11 -16.00 10.16
CA LYS A 158 -26.42 -16.66 10.14
C LYS A 158 -26.96 -16.65 11.58
N GLN A 159 -28.07 -15.97 11.78
CA GLN A 159 -29.08 -16.40 12.76
C GLN A 159 -29.85 -17.59 12.19
#